data_AF-A0A024FID7-F1
#
_entry.id   AF-A0A024FID7-F1
#
_cell.length_a   1.000
_cell.length_b   1.000
_cell.length_c   1.000
_cell.angle_alpha   90.00
_cell.angle_beta   90.00
_cell.angle_gamma   90.00
#
_symmetry.space_group_name_H-M   'P 1'
#
loop_
_entity.id
_entity.type
_entity.pdbx_description
1 polymer ?
#
loop_
_entity_poly.entity_id
_entity_poly.type
_entity_poly.pdbx_seq_one_letter_code
_entity_poly.pdbx_strand_id
1 'polypeptide(L)'
;MIKFFRKIRQNLLTENKFSKYLLYAIGEIVLVVIGILIALNINNSNQKKINEDKITSILKEVQNDLVKDIENSKTIFDYQIYTDSIAKLILNDKYTYEDYRTENYVTIGYNYRSFNTISNGYDNFKRNIDNVPEKYSYIIKDLKNLYETDKTTLDNYNERIRSTVYKNLDELSNFNWYQEQAKGLVSEELINYVLTDNHYKNMVIKYMNDRVNLFSQSKKYKIDAISLYNKIAELLKSKDSIPENVTYNSIKDSLGLNKVVGNYELKETVNNSWDKTIEIKEVNGQLFLSNEDFDDVEILWYDNSIFVDKRKSSPLLVIFNRSKKGELYLSWGGNISAIYEKTKG
;
A
#
# COMPACT_ATOMS: atom_id res chain seq x y z
N MET A 1 -7.30 14.71 63.01
CA MET A 1 -8.75 14.61 62.70
C MET A 1 -9.53 13.68 63.63
N ILE A 2 -9.06 12.46 63.93
CA ILE A 2 -9.80 11.46 64.75
C ILE A 2 -10.23 11.95 66.15
N LYS A 3 -9.44 12.78 66.85
CA LYS A 3 -9.75 13.21 68.23
C LYS A 3 -10.96 14.15 68.36
N PHE A 4 -11.25 14.95 67.33
CA PHE A 4 -12.35 15.94 67.35
C PHE A 4 -13.71 15.25 67.16
N PHE A 5 -13.81 14.40 66.13
CA PHE A 5 -14.99 13.55 65.88
C PHE A 5 -15.26 12.58 67.05
N ARG A 6 -14.21 12.07 67.72
CA ARG A 6 -14.34 11.19 68.89
C ARG A 6 -14.99 11.89 70.09
N LYS A 7 -14.64 13.16 70.35
CA LYS A 7 -15.18 13.92 71.50
C LYS A 7 -16.65 14.29 71.30
N ILE A 8 -17.04 14.59 70.06
CA ILE A 8 -18.44 14.86 69.68
C ILE A 8 -19.30 13.60 69.81
N ARG A 9 -18.80 12.42 69.39
CA ARG A 9 -19.52 11.14 69.57
C ARG A 9 -19.78 10.80 71.03
N GLN A 10 -18.79 11.00 71.91
CA GLN A 10 -18.95 10.71 73.34
C GLN A 10 -20.00 11.61 74.02
N ASN A 11 -20.07 12.89 73.64
CA ASN A 11 -21.06 13.83 74.18
C ASN A 11 -22.50 13.56 73.66
N LEU A 12 -22.66 13.08 72.42
CA LEU A 12 -23.98 12.75 71.85
C LEU A 12 -24.58 11.45 72.39
N LEU A 13 -23.73 10.49 72.80
CA LEU A 13 -24.15 9.22 73.40
C LEU A 13 -24.58 9.37 74.88
N THR A 14 -24.07 10.38 75.59
CA THR A 14 -24.37 10.62 77.01
C THR A 14 -25.67 11.39 77.25
N GLU A 15 -26.27 12.00 76.21
CA GLU A 15 -27.49 12.82 76.30
C GLU A 15 -28.80 12.11 75.84
N ASN A 16 -28.86 10.78 75.74
CA ASN A 16 -30.05 10.03 75.24
C ASN A 16 -30.48 10.39 73.80
N LYS A 17 -29.59 10.99 72.99
CA LYS A 17 -29.85 11.47 71.62
C LYS A 17 -29.42 10.47 70.54
N PHE A 18 -29.84 9.21 70.68
CA PHE A 18 -29.47 8.12 69.75
C PHE A 18 -29.76 8.46 68.27
N SER A 19 -30.90 9.10 67.97
CA SER A 19 -31.25 9.52 66.60
C SER A 19 -30.27 10.55 66.01
N LYS A 20 -29.72 11.47 66.83
CA LYS A 20 -28.71 12.44 66.37
C LYS A 20 -27.35 11.80 66.15
N TYR A 21 -27.00 10.82 67.00
CA TYR A 21 -25.80 10.00 66.82
C TYR A 21 -25.87 9.18 65.52
N LEU A 22 -27.01 8.56 65.22
CA LEU A 22 -27.22 7.79 64.00
C LEU A 22 -27.11 8.69 62.75
N LEU A 23 -27.75 9.87 62.75
CA LEU A 23 -27.63 10.84 61.65
C LEU A 23 -26.18 11.26 61.39
N TYR A 24 -25.41 11.48 62.46
CA TYR A 24 -24.01 11.88 62.36
C TYR A 24 -23.11 10.75 61.84
N ALA A 25 -23.32 9.52 62.30
CA ALA A 25 -22.61 8.35 61.81
C ALA A 25 -22.92 8.07 60.32
N ILE A 26 -24.17 8.23 59.90
CA ILE A 26 -24.55 8.14 58.47
C ILE A 26 -23.86 9.24 57.66
N GLY A 27 -23.84 10.49 58.15
CA GLY A 27 -23.14 11.60 57.50
C GLY A 27 -21.64 11.33 57.32
N GLU A 28 -20.98 10.74 58.31
CA GLU A 28 -19.57 10.37 58.23
C GLU A 28 -19.32 9.25 57.21
N ILE A 29 -20.18 8.23 57.17
CA ILE A 29 -20.10 7.17 56.15
C ILE A 29 -20.28 7.75 54.75
N VAL A 30 -21.29 8.60 54.54
CA VAL A 30 -21.54 9.26 53.25
C VAL A 30 -20.34 10.10 52.81
N LEU A 31 -19.72 10.84 53.73
CA LEU A 31 -18.55 11.67 53.43
C LEU A 31 -17.31 10.83 53.07
N VAL A 32 -17.08 9.71 53.77
CA VAL A 32 -16.03 8.74 53.44
C VAL A 32 -16.30 8.09 52.08
N VAL A 33 -17.53 7.68 51.79
CA VAL A 33 -17.93 7.08 50.51
C VAL A 33 -17.70 8.06 49.36
N ILE A 34 -18.09 9.33 49.51
CA ILE A 34 -17.81 10.38 48.52
C ILE A 34 -16.29 10.55 48.31
N GLY A 35 -15.50 10.54 49.39
CA GLY A 35 -14.04 10.59 49.31
C GLY A 35 -13.44 9.43 48.51
N ILE A 36 -13.90 8.20 48.77
CA ILE A 36 -13.48 6.99 48.03
C ILE A 36 -13.89 7.10 46.55
N LEU A 37 -15.13 7.51 46.25
CA LEU A 37 -15.59 7.66 44.88
C LEU A 37 -14.79 8.70 44.10
N ILE A 38 -14.45 9.84 44.72
CA ILE A 38 -13.59 10.86 44.10
C ILE A 38 -12.19 10.29 43.85
N ALA A 39 -11.60 9.61 44.83
CA ALA A 39 -10.27 8.99 44.68
C ALA A 39 -10.25 7.95 43.56
N LEU A 40 -11.27 7.09 43.50
CA LEU A 40 -11.45 6.11 42.42
C LEU A 40 -11.61 6.79 41.06
N ASN A 41 -12.43 7.84 40.96
CA ASN A 41 -12.64 8.58 39.72
C ASN A 41 -11.35 9.26 39.22
N ILE A 42 -10.57 9.85 40.11
CA ILE A 42 -9.26 10.45 39.76
C ILE A 42 -8.30 9.37 39.27
N ASN A 43 -8.21 8.24 39.99
CA ASN A 43 -7.35 7.14 39.60
C ASN A 43 -7.74 6.56 38.22
N ASN A 44 -9.03 6.30 38.02
CA ASN A 44 -9.56 5.78 36.75
C ASN A 44 -9.31 6.77 35.59
N SER A 45 -9.46 8.07 35.84
CA SER A 45 -9.19 9.11 34.83
C SER A 45 -7.70 9.18 34.48
N ASN A 46 -6.82 9.07 35.46
CA ASN A 46 -5.37 9.02 35.24
C ASN A 46 -4.96 7.77 34.44
N GLN A 47 -5.51 6.60 34.79
CA GLN A 47 -5.28 5.35 34.07
C GLN A 47 -5.78 5.43 32.62
N LYS A 48 -6.97 6.00 32.40
CA LYS A 48 -7.50 6.24 31.05
C LYS A 48 -6.57 7.13 30.24
N LYS A 49 -6.06 8.22 30.83
CA LYS A 49 -5.11 9.12 30.16
C LYS A 49 -3.81 8.41 29.78
N ILE A 50 -3.23 7.64 30.70
CA ILE A 50 -2.00 6.86 30.44
C ILE A 50 -2.22 5.87 29.29
N ASN A 51 -3.37 5.18 29.27
CA ASN A 51 -3.71 4.26 28.18
C ASN A 51 -3.90 5.01 26.85
N GLU A 52 -4.58 6.16 26.86
CA GLU A 52 -4.74 7.01 25.67
C GLU A 52 -3.40 7.48 25.10
N ASP A 53 -2.48 7.95 25.95
CA ASP A 53 -1.14 8.39 25.54
C ASP A 53 -0.33 7.22 24.95
N LYS A 54 -0.42 6.04 25.57
CA LYS A 54 0.21 4.82 25.06
C LYS A 54 -0.32 4.43 23.68
N ILE A 55 -1.64 4.36 23.50
CA ILE A 55 -2.24 4.02 22.21
C ILE A 55 -1.91 5.07 21.15
N THR A 56 -1.87 6.35 21.52
CA THR A 56 -1.44 7.43 20.61
C THR A 56 0.00 7.24 20.15
N SER A 57 0.92 6.85 21.05
CA SER A 57 2.29 6.52 20.68
C SER A 57 2.37 5.32 19.73
N ILE A 58 1.56 4.28 19.98
CA ILE A 58 1.50 3.09 19.12
C ILE A 58 0.96 3.43 17.73
N LEU A 59 -0.08 4.26 17.62
CA LEU A 59 -0.61 4.68 16.33
C LEU A 59 0.41 5.51 15.52
N LYS A 60 1.27 6.28 16.19
CA LYS A 60 2.42 6.94 15.54
C LYS A 60 3.48 5.95 15.05
N GLU A 61 3.73 4.89 15.82
CA GLU A 61 4.60 3.78 15.40
C GLU A 61 4.05 3.13 14.12
N VAL A 62 2.73 2.83 14.08
CA VAL A 62 2.05 2.33 12.88
C VAL A 62 2.22 3.29 11.70
N GLN A 63 2.01 4.60 11.90
CA GLN A 63 2.22 5.58 10.82
C GLN A 63 3.64 5.54 10.25
N ASN A 64 4.66 5.40 11.10
CA ASN A 64 6.05 5.30 10.65
C ASN A 64 6.30 4.01 9.86
N ASP A 65 5.67 2.90 10.26
CA ASP A 65 5.76 1.64 9.52
C ASP A 65 5.07 1.77 8.14
N LEU A 66 3.88 2.39 8.08
CA LEU A 66 3.16 2.63 6.83
C LEU A 66 3.97 3.49 5.84
N VAL A 67 4.65 4.55 6.31
CA VAL A 67 5.52 5.40 5.47
C VAL A 67 6.59 4.54 4.78
N LYS A 68 7.28 3.70 5.56
CA LYS A 68 8.33 2.82 5.04
C LYS A 68 7.78 1.77 4.08
N ASP A 69 6.60 1.22 4.36
CA ASP A 69 5.97 0.25 3.47
C ASP A 69 5.56 0.89 2.13
N ILE A 70 5.06 2.12 2.17
CA ILE A 70 4.76 2.91 0.97
C ILE A 70 6.03 3.18 0.17
N GLU A 71 7.15 3.49 0.81
CA GLU A 71 8.45 3.63 0.13
C GLU A 71 8.92 2.30 -0.46
N ASN A 72 8.88 1.21 0.29
CA ASN A 72 9.32 -0.12 -0.14
C ASN A 72 8.53 -0.61 -1.37
N SER A 73 7.24 -0.26 -1.47
CA SER A 73 6.40 -0.60 -2.62
C SER A 73 6.97 -0.08 -3.96
N LYS A 74 7.75 1.01 -3.94
CA LYS A 74 8.40 1.58 -5.12
C LYS A 74 9.26 0.55 -5.85
N THR A 75 9.94 -0.32 -5.10
CA THR A 75 10.80 -1.37 -5.66
C THR A 75 10.05 -2.34 -6.57
N ILE A 76 8.78 -2.62 -6.28
CA ILE A 76 7.91 -3.48 -7.10
C ILE A 76 7.39 -2.74 -8.32
N PHE A 77 6.95 -1.49 -8.11
CA PHE A 77 6.40 -0.66 -9.19
C PHE A 77 7.46 -0.36 -10.25
N ASP A 78 8.62 0.17 -9.85
CA ASP A 78 9.73 0.49 -10.76
C ASP A 78 10.15 -0.75 -11.55
N TYR A 79 10.26 -1.90 -10.88
CA TYR A 79 10.63 -3.14 -11.53
C TYR A 79 9.53 -3.66 -12.46
N GLN A 80 8.24 -3.43 -12.15
CA GLN A 80 7.11 -3.76 -13.03
C GLN A 80 7.16 -2.93 -14.30
N ILE A 81 7.35 -1.63 -14.19
CA ILE A 81 7.45 -0.71 -15.33
C ILE A 81 8.62 -1.11 -16.23
N TYR A 82 9.78 -1.38 -15.62
CA TYR A 82 10.99 -1.77 -16.32
C TYR A 82 10.81 -3.07 -17.12
N THR A 83 10.36 -4.13 -16.46
CA THR A 83 10.23 -5.45 -17.10
C THR A 83 9.00 -5.57 -18.01
N ASP A 84 7.90 -4.84 -17.77
CA ASP A 84 6.73 -4.83 -18.65
C ASP A 84 7.11 -4.45 -20.08
N SER A 85 7.96 -3.42 -20.20
CA SER A 85 8.45 -2.92 -21.47
C SER A 85 9.20 -3.99 -22.25
N ILE A 86 10.20 -4.58 -21.58
CA ILE A 86 11.14 -5.51 -22.21
C ILE A 86 10.44 -6.84 -22.51
N ALA A 87 9.62 -7.34 -21.58
CA ALA A 87 8.86 -8.56 -21.79
C ALA A 87 7.97 -8.44 -23.02
N LYS A 88 7.31 -7.30 -23.24
CA LYS A 88 6.47 -7.11 -24.44
C LYS A 88 7.27 -6.98 -25.73
N LEU A 89 8.48 -6.42 -25.68
CA LEU A 89 9.35 -6.45 -26.86
C LEU A 89 9.73 -7.90 -27.20
N ILE A 90 10.10 -8.71 -26.21
CA ILE A 90 10.44 -10.13 -26.38
C ILE A 90 9.23 -10.92 -26.91
N LEU A 91 8.07 -10.77 -26.27
CA LEU A 91 6.89 -11.58 -26.59
C LEU A 91 6.27 -11.25 -27.94
N ASN A 92 6.56 -10.08 -28.50
CA ASN A 92 6.03 -9.62 -29.78
C ASN A 92 7.13 -9.47 -30.84
N ASP A 93 8.27 -10.16 -30.68
CA ASP A 93 9.36 -10.23 -31.68
C ASP A 93 9.96 -8.87 -32.06
N LYS A 94 9.92 -7.91 -31.13
CA LYS A 94 10.47 -6.55 -31.29
C LYS A 94 11.80 -6.35 -30.56
N TYR A 95 12.20 -7.28 -29.71
CA TYR A 95 13.53 -7.27 -29.09
C TYR A 95 14.52 -7.92 -30.05
N THR A 96 15.66 -7.28 -30.30
CA THR A 96 16.53 -7.65 -31.43
C THR A 96 17.90 -8.17 -30.99
N TYR A 97 18.61 -8.78 -31.94
CA TYR A 97 19.98 -9.23 -31.76
C TYR A 97 20.94 -8.08 -31.39
N GLU A 98 20.75 -6.89 -31.96
CA GLU A 98 21.55 -5.71 -31.63
C GLU A 98 21.34 -5.26 -30.17
N ASP A 99 20.10 -5.34 -29.66
CA ASP A 99 19.82 -5.04 -28.25
C ASP A 99 20.60 -5.98 -27.32
N TYR A 100 20.77 -7.25 -27.73
CA TYR A 100 21.49 -8.28 -26.99
C TYR A 100 23.02 -8.14 -27.02
N ARG A 101 23.57 -7.53 -28.07
CA ARG A 101 25.01 -7.31 -28.21
C ARG A 101 25.56 -6.14 -27.42
N THR A 102 24.67 -5.33 -26.85
CA THR A 102 25.08 -4.29 -25.92
C THR A 102 25.41 -4.90 -24.55
N GLU A 103 26.31 -4.27 -23.79
CA GLU A 103 26.62 -4.67 -22.40
C GLU A 103 25.39 -4.56 -21.45
N ASN A 104 24.25 -4.06 -21.94
CA ASN A 104 23.04 -3.79 -21.17
C ASN A 104 21.86 -4.70 -21.58
N TYR A 105 22.12 -5.87 -22.18
CA TYR A 105 21.05 -6.81 -22.52
C TYR A 105 20.28 -7.26 -21.27
N VAL A 106 18.99 -7.55 -21.43
CA VAL A 106 18.11 -7.87 -20.30
C VAL A 106 17.40 -9.17 -20.55
N THR A 107 17.57 -10.13 -19.64
CA THR A 107 16.75 -11.33 -19.60
C THR A 107 15.62 -11.15 -18.58
N ILE A 108 14.44 -11.63 -18.96
CA ILE A 108 13.24 -11.67 -18.11
C ILE A 108 13.06 -13.07 -17.54
N GLY A 109 12.61 -13.17 -16.29
CA GLY A 109 12.25 -14.44 -15.65
C GLY A 109 13.15 -14.89 -14.50
N TYR A 110 14.31 -14.26 -14.30
CA TYR A 110 15.36 -14.78 -13.42
C TYR A 110 15.63 -13.96 -12.15
N ASN A 111 14.95 -12.83 -11.98
CA ASN A 111 15.14 -11.97 -10.81
C ASN A 111 13.87 -11.94 -9.95
N TYR A 112 14.04 -12.27 -8.68
CA TYR A 112 13.00 -12.21 -7.66
C TYR A 112 13.11 -10.89 -6.89
N ARG A 113 12.00 -10.15 -6.84
CA ARG A 113 11.82 -9.00 -5.96
C ARG A 113 10.55 -9.20 -5.14
N SER A 114 10.65 -8.94 -3.85
CA SER A 114 9.55 -9.08 -2.90
C SER A 114 9.17 -7.73 -2.31
N PHE A 115 7.90 -7.60 -1.93
CA PHE A 115 7.45 -6.50 -1.10
C PHE A 115 7.30 -6.98 0.34
N ASN A 116 8.25 -6.60 1.18
CA ASN A 116 8.23 -6.92 2.60
C ASN A 116 7.66 -5.72 3.38
N THR A 117 6.62 -5.97 4.19
CA THR A 117 5.95 -4.95 5.01
C THR A 117 6.42 -4.99 6.46
N ILE A 118 6.33 -3.87 7.17
CA ILE A 118 6.72 -3.73 8.57
C ILE A 118 5.47 -3.74 9.46
N SER A 119 5.42 -4.63 10.46
CA SER A 119 4.24 -4.82 11.33
C SER A 119 4.47 -4.46 12.80
N ASN A 120 5.61 -3.91 13.19
CA ASN A 120 5.96 -3.70 14.60
C ASN A 120 4.91 -2.88 15.36
N GLY A 121 4.48 -1.75 14.80
CA GLY A 121 3.45 -0.91 15.38
C GLY A 121 2.09 -1.61 15.45
N TYR A 122 1.74 -2.39 14.43
CA TYR A 122 0.49 -3.17 14.43
C TYR A 122 0.52 -4.30 15.46
N ASP A 123 1.63 -5.02 15.57
CA ASP A 123 1.81 -6.09 16.56
C ASP A 123 1.74 -5.53 17.99
N ASN A 124 2.32 -4.35 18.21
CA ASN A 124 2.21 -3.62 19.47
C ASN A 124 0.76 -3.16 19.73
N PHE A 125 0.07 -2.64 18.72
CA PHE A 125 -1.35 -2.27 18.80
C PHE A 125 -2.22 -3.47 19.18
N LYS A 126 -2.02 -4.60 18.51
CA LYS A 126 -2.75 -5.85 18.75
C LYS A 126 -2.57 -6.37 20.18
N ARG A 127 -1.37 -6.28 20.74
CA ARG A 127 -1.10 -6.63 22.16
C ARG A 127 -1.80 -5.71 23.16
N ASN A 128 -2.22 -4.52 22.74
CA ASN A 128 -2.89 -3.53 23.59
C ASN A 128 -4.35 -3.29 23.19
N ILE A 129 -4.94 -4.17 22.37
CA ILE A 129 -6.27 -3.97 21.78
C ILE A 129 -7.38 -3.77 22.82
N ASP A 130 -7.29 -4.46 23.96
CA ASP A 130 -8.25 -4.36 25.07
C ASP A 130 -8.21 -2.99 25.79
N ASN A 131 -7.11 -2.26 25.62
CA ASN A 131 -6.91 -0.93 26.20
C ASN A 131 -7.18 0.21 25.21
N VAL A 132 -7.67 -0.10 24.00
CA VAL A 132 -7.93 0.90 22.95
C VAL A 132 -9.15 1.75 23.34
N PRO A 133 -8.99 3.08 23.47
CA PRO A 133 -10.10 4.00 23.66
C PRO A 133 -11.15 3.88 22.56
N GLU A 134 -12.44 4.01 22.93
CA GLU A 134 -13.57 3.91 21.99
C GLU A 134 -13.44 4.83 20.77
N LYS A 135 -12.88 6.04 20.94
CA LYS A 135 -12.60 6.99 19.84
C LYS A 135 -11.69 6.44 18.75
N TYR A 136 -10.88 5.41 19.03
CA TYR A 136 -9.99 4.77 18.07
C TYR A 136 -10.54 3.42 17.58
N SER A 137 -11.69 2.96 18.08
CA SER A 137 -12.23 1.62 17.77
C SER A 137 -12.46 1.38 16.28
N TYR A 138 -12.84 2.42 15.53
CA TYR A 138 -13.15 2.31 14.11
C TYR A 138 -11.93 1.94 13.26
N ILE A 139 -10.71 2.28 13.70
CA ILE A 139 -9.50 1.99 12.94
C ILE A 139 -9.06 0.53 13.04
N ILE A 140 -9.58 -0.21 14.03
CA ILE A 140 -9.22 -1.62 14.27
C ILE A 140 -9.52 -2.45 13.03
N LYS A 141 -10.66 -2.21 12.37
CA LYS A 141 -11.05 -2.95 11.15
C LYS A 141 -10.07 -2.67 10.01
N ASP A 142 -9.68 -1.41 9.82
CA ASP A 142 -8.75 -1.02 8.76
C ASP A 142 -7.35 -1.60 9.00
N LEU A 143 -6.86 -1.56 10.24
CA LEU A 143 -5.59 -2.18 10.64
C LEU A 143 -5.59 -3.69 10.39
N LYS A 144 -6.66 -4.39 10.81
CA LYS A 144 -6.81 -5.83 10.57
C LYS A 144 -6.86 -6.17 9.08
N ASN A 145 -7.61 -5.40 8.29
CA ASN A 145 -7.67 -5.62 6.86
C ASN A 145 -6.29 -5.50 6.21
N LEU A 146 -5.54 -4.43 6.51
CA LEU A 146 -4.23 -4.21 5.92
C LEU A 146 -3.22 -5.27 6.35
N TYR A 147 -3.10 -5.53 7.66
CA TYR A 147 -2.03 -6.38 8.20
C TYR A 147 -2.35 -7.87 8.29
N GLU A 148 -3.63 -8.26 8.36
CA GLU A 148 -4.03 -9.67 8.44
C GLU A 148 -4.57 -10.20 7.11
N THR A 149 -5.16 -9.35 6.25
CA THR A 149 -5.70 -9.78 4.95
C THR A 149 -4.79 -9.41 3.78
N ASP A 150 -4.48 -8.12 3.64
CA ASP A 150 -3.74 -7.64 2.46
C ASP A 150 -2.28 -8.04 2.50
N LYS A 151 -1.63 -7.94 3.67
CA LYS A 151 -0.27 -8.47 3.89
C LYS A 151 -0.20 -9.98 3.62
N THR A 152 -1.12 -10.78 4.15
CA THR A 152 -1.11 -12.24 3.94
C THR A 152 -1.22 -12.59 2.45
N THR A 153 -2.08 -11.85 1.72
CA THR A 153 -2.23 -12.02 0.28
C THR A 153 -0.95 -11.61 -0.46
N LEU A 154 -0.30 -10.52 -0.03
CA LEU A 154 0.98 -10.06 -0.56
C LEU A 154 2.09 -11.10 -0.35
N ASP A 155 2.19 -11.69 0.84
CA ASP A 155 3.14 -12.74 1.18
C ASP A 155 2.96 -13.98 0.29
N ASN A 156 1.71 -14.37 0.02
CA ASN A 156 1.40 -15.47 -0.90
C ASN A 156 1.90 -15.17 -2.33
N TYR A 157 1.75 -13.93 -2.81
CA TYR A 157 2.26 -13.54 -4.12
C TYR A 157 3.78 -13.45 -4.16
N ASN A 158 4.43 -12.97 -3.09
CA ASN A 158 5.88 -13.01 -2.93
C ASN A 158 6.41 -14.46 -3.04
N GLU A 159 5.78 -15.39 -2.33
CA GLU A 159 6.17 -16.81 -2.38
C GLU A 159 5.94 -17.43 -3.75
N ARG A 160 4.84 -17.08 -4.41
CA ARG A 160 4.54 -17.55 -5.76
C ARG A 160 5.61 -17.16 -6.77
N ILE A 161 5.94 -15.87 -6.85
CA ILE A 161 6.96 -15.39 -7.80
C ILE A 161 8.36 -15.90 -7.43
N ARG A 162 8.68 -16.04 -6.13
CA ARG A 162 9.93 -16.69 -5.67
C ARG A 162 10.05 -18.11 -6.22
N SER A 163 9.00 -18.91 -6.09
CA SER A 163 8.96 -20.28 -6.60
C SER A 163 9.12 -20.32 -8.13
N THR A 164 8.47 -19.42 -8.86
CA THR A 164 8.63 -19.32 -10.32
C THR A 164 10.06 -18.97 -10.70
N VAL A 165 10.68 -17.98 -10.06
CA VAL A 165 12.06 -17.59 -10.35
C VAL A 165 13.05 -18.71 -10.06
N TYR A 166 12.92 -19.39 -8.92
CA TYR A 166 13.84 -20.47 -8.57
C TYR A 166 13.73 -21.64 -9.55
N LYS A 167 12.51 -21.99 -9.96
CA LYS A 167 12.32 -22.99 -11.02
C LYS A 167 13.01 -22.57 -12.32
N ASN A 168 12.86 -21.32 -12.74
CA ASN A 168 13.48 -20.81 -13.95
C ASN A 168 15.02 -20.84 -13.86
N LEU A 169 15.58 -20.52 -12.70
CA LEU A 169 17.03 -20.57 -12.44
C LEU A 169 17.56 -22.02 -12.47
N ASP A 170 16.84 -22.97 -11.88
CA ASP A 170 17.22 -24.39 -11.92
C ASP A 170 17.25 -24.91 -13.37
N GLU A 171 16.29 -24.49 -14.20
CA GLU A 171 16.23 -24.85 -15.62
C GLU A 171 17.45 -24.36 -16.42
N LEU A 172 18.08 -23.25 -16.02
CA LEU A 172 19.27 -22.69 -16.70
C LEU A 172 20.43 -23.70 -16.77
N SER A 173 20.57 -24.54 -15.75
CA SER A 173 21.64 -25.53 -15.68
C SER A 173 21.59 -26.60 -16.79
N ASN A 174 20.46 -26.72 -17.49
CA ASN A 174 20.29 -27.67 -18.60
C ASN A 174 20.82 -27.14 -19.94
N PHE A 175 21.21 -25.86 -20.04
CA PHE A 175 21.67 -25.26 -21.28
C PHE A 175 23.19 -25.21 -21.35
N ASN A 176 23.75 -25.53 -22.52
CA ASN A 176 25.21 -25.53 -22.74
C ASN A 176 25.82 -24.14 -22.53
N TRP A 177 25.13 -23.10 -23.02
CA TRP A 177 25.54 -21.70 -22.89
C TRP A 177 25.61 -21.19 -21.44
N TYR A 178 25.05 -21.90 -20.47
CA TYR A 178 25.11 -21.49 -19.06
C TYR A 178 26.56 -21.42 -18.53
N GLN A 179 27.43 -22.31 -19.01
CA GLN A 179 28.85 -22.30 -18.66
C GLN A 179 29.60 -21.11 -19.25
N GLU A 180 29.14 -20.60 -20.39
CA GLU A 180 29.71 -19.43 -21.06
C GLU A 180 29.26 -18.14 -20.37
N GLN A 181 27.98 -18.08 -19.98
CA GLN A 181 27.45 -16.98 -19.18
C GLN A 181 28.19 -16.83 -17.84
N ALA A 182 28.59 -17.94 -17.20
CA ALA A 182 29.43 -17.90 -15.99
C ALA A 182 30.81 -17.26 -16.21
N LYS A 183 31.28 -17.17 -17.46
CA LYS A 183 32.51 -16.47 -17.86
C LYS A 183 32.25 -15.02 -18.31
N GLY A 184 31.01 -14.55 -18.23
CA GLY A 184 30.58 -13.25 -18.75
C GLY A 184 30.44 -13.20 -20.27
N LEU A 185 30.34 -14.35 -20.94
CA LEU A 185 30.18 -14.43 -22.39
C LEU A 185 28.69 -14.56 -22.77
N VAL A 186 28.29 -13.86 -23.83
CA VAL A 186 26.96 -13.97 -24.45
C VAL A 186 27.11 -14.77 -25.73
N SER A 187 26.67 -16.03 -25.73
CA SER A 187 26.76 -16.87 -26.92
C SER A 187 25.54 -16.74 -27.82
N GLU A 188 25.71 -17.09 -29.10
CA GLU A 188 24.62 -17.07 -30.07
C GLU A 188 23.46 -18.00 -29.67
N GLU A 189 23.76 -19.12 -28.99
CA GLU A 189 22.74 -20.04 -28.48
C GLU A 189 21.84 -19.37 -27.43
N LEU A 190 22.41 -18.61 -26.50
CA LEU A 190 21.64 -17.82 -25.52
C LEU A 190 20.79 -16.75 -26.23
N ILE A 191 21.37 -16.03 -27.18
CA ILE A 191 20.64 -14.97 -27.90
C ILE A 191 19.46 -15.59 -28.68
N ASN A 192 19.69 -16.70 -29.39
CA ASN A 192 18.64 -17.41 -30.11
C ASN A 192 17.56 -17.95 -29.16
N TYR A 193 17.97 -18.48 -28.00
CA TYR A 193 17.04 -18.95 -26.96
C TYR A 193 16.12 -17.81 -26.51
N VAL A 194 16.65 -16.64 -26.15
CA VAL A 194 15.78 -15.55 -25.68
C VAL A 194 14.90 -14.99 -26.82
N LEU A 195 15.47 -14.77 -28.00
CA LEU A 195 14.76 -14.10 -29.08
C LEU A 195 13.66 -14.97 -29.72
N THR A 196 13.89 -16.28 -29.83
CA THR A 196 13.08 -17.14 -30.71
C THR A 196 12.44 -18.33 -30.01
N ASP A 197 12.95 -18.75 -28.85
CA ASP A 197 12.47 -19.97 -28.21
C ASP A 197 11.09 -19.80 -27.56
N ASN A 198 10.16 -20.70 -27.91
CA ASN A 198 8.80 -20.66 -27.38
C ASN A 198 8.73 -21.04 -25.89
N HIS A 199 9.62 -21.90 -25.41
CA HIS A 199 9.69 -22.24 -23.98
C HIS A 199 10.13 -21.02 -23.18
N TYR A 200 11.12 -20.27 -23.66
CA TYR A 200 11.50 -18.98 -23.06
C TYR A 200 10.34 -17.99 -23.03
N LYS A 201 9.65 -17.76 -24.15
CA LYS A 201 8.49 -16.86 -24.21
C LYS A 201 7.37 -17.28 -23.25
N ASN A 202 7.07 -18.58 -23.16
CA ASN A 202 6.11 -19.12 -22.20
C ASN A 202 6.55 -18.89 -20.73
N MET A 203 7.84 -19.06 -20.45
CA MET A 203 8.42 -18.76 -19.14
C MET A 203 8.30 -17.27 -18.80
N VAL A 204 8.55 -16.38 -19.76
CA VAL A 204 8.37 -14.92 -19.62
C VAL A 204 6.91 -14.58 -19.32
N ILE A 205 5.95 -15.15 -20.05
CA ILE A 205 4.51 -14.94 -19.78
C ILE A 205 4.16 -15.37 -18.36
N LYS A 206 4.59 -16.57 -17.95
CA LYS A 206 4.32 -17.08 -16.61
C LYS A 206 4.91 -16.17 -15.53
N TYR A 207 6.17 -15.78 -15.68
CA TYR A 207 6.84 -14.86 -14.78
C TYR A 207 6.08 -13.54 -14.69
N MET A 208 5.77 -12.91 -15.83
CA MET A 208 5.07 -11.63 -15.86
C MET A 208 3.66 -11.71 -15.26
N ASN A 209 2.94 -12.82 -15.43
CA ASN A 209 1.66 -13.02 -14.75
C ASN A 209 1.80 -13.03 -13.22
N ASP A 210 2.80 -13.74 -12.68
CA ASP A 210 3.07 -13.72 -11.24
C ASP A 210 3.49 -12.30 -10.78
N ARG A 211 4.26 -11.56 -11.60
CA ARG A 211 4.65 -10.18 -11.27
C ARG A 211 3.48 -9.21 -11.25
N VAL A 212 2.60 -9.30 -12.24
CA VAL A 212 1.40 -8.47 -12.36
C VAL A 212 0.50 -8.67 -11.15
N ASN A 213 0.37 -9.91 -10.66
CA ASN A 213 -0.37 -10.20 -9.44
C ASN A 213 0.27 -9.55 -8.21
N LEU A 214 1.59 -9.69 -8.06
CA LEU A 214 2.33 -9.02 -6.98
C LEU A 214 2.20 -7.50 -7.07
N PHE A 215 2.32 -6.92 -8.26
CA PHE A 215 2.17 -5.49 -8.51
C PHE A 215 0.76 -5.00 -8.15
N SER A 216 -0.29 -5.70 -8.59
CA SER A 216 -1.68 -5.38 -8.28
C SER A 216 -1.93 -5.37 -6.76
N GLN A 217 -1.48 -6.41 -6.06
CA GLN A 217 -1.62 -6.50 -4.61
C GLN A 217 -0.77 -5.44 -3.88
N SER A 218 0.44 -5.15 -4.37
CA SER A 218 1.30 -4.10 -3.83
C SER A 218 0.65 -2.72 -3.97
N LYS A 219 -0.02 -2.47 -5.10
CA LYS A 219 -0.77 -1.23 -5.35
C LYS A 219 -1.96 -1.10 -4.43
N LYS A 220 -2.75 -2.17 -4.27
CA LYS A 220 -3.84 -2.23 -3.30
C LYS A 220 -3.33 -1.90 -1.90
N TYR A 221 -2.28 -2.58 -1.46
CA TYR A 221 -1.66 -2.36 -0.15
C TYR A 221 -1.22 -0.90 0.01
N LYS A 222 -0.53 -0.32 -0.97
CA LYS A 222 -0.10 1.09 -0.94
C LYS A 222 -1.28 2.06 -0.81
N ILE A 223 -2.36 1.85 -1.58
CA ILE A 223 -3.56 2.69 -1.50
C ILE A 223 -4.19 2.62 -0.10
N ASP A 224 -4.30 1.40 0.46
CA ASP A 224 -4.89 1.19 1.78
C ASP A 224 -3.99 1.69 2.91
N ALA A 225 -2.66 1.58 2.77
CA ALA A 225 -1.69 2.16 3.69
C ALA A 225 -1.77 3.70 3.71
N ILE A 226 -1.87 4.36 2.55
CA ILE A 226 -2.05 5.81 2.46
C ILE A 226 -3.37 6.25 3.12
N SER A 227 -4.47 5.55 2.81
CA SER A 227 -5.77 5.82 3.41
C SER A 227 -5.75 5.67 4.94
N LEU A 228 -5.13 4.59 5.42
CA LEU A 228 -4.99 4.31 6.85
C LEU A 228 -4.11 5.35 7.55
N TYR A 229 -2.98 5.73 6.95
CA TYR A 229 -2.10 6.78 7.48
C TYR A 229 -2.88 8.08 7.69
N ASN A 230 -3.65 8.51 6.69
CA ASN A 230 -4.44 9.74 6.75
C ASN A 230 -5.53 9.68 7.82
N LYS A 231 -6.21 8.53 7.96
CA LYS A 231 -7.18 8.31 9.05
C LYS A 231 -6.53 8.39 10.43
N ILE A 232 -5.32 7.85 10.60
CA ILE A 232 -4.57 7.99 11.86
C ILE A 232 -4.20 9.46 12.10
N ALA A 233 -3.72 10.17 11.08
CA ALA A 233 -3.34 11.58 11.21
C ALA A 233 -4.51 12.44 11.68
N GLU A 234 -5.69 12.24 11.09
CA GLU A 234 -6.94 12.92 11.47
C GLU A 234 -7.34 12.57 12.92
N LEU A 235 -7.29 11.29 13.28
CA LEU A 235 -7.59 10.79 14.64
C LEU A 235 -6.73 11.43 15.72
N LEU A 236 -5.43 11.51 15.42
CA LEU A 236 -4.45 12.08 16.34
C LEU A 236 -4.45 13.61 16.32
N LYS A 237 -5.26 14.23 15.43
CA LYS A 237 -5.27 15.68 15.18
C LYS A 237 -3.85 16.20 14.93
N SER A 238 -3.08 15.42 14.16
CA SER A 238 -1.68 15.75 13.88
C SER A 238 -1.60 17.07 13.12
N LYS A 239 -0.67 17.93 13.52
CA LYS A 239 -0.32 19.15 12.80
C LYS A 239 0.87 18.95 11.86
N ASP A 240 1.46 17.76 11.88
CA ASP A 240 2.62 17.44 11.05
C ASP A 240 2.19 17.40 9.59
N SER A 241 3.04 17.91 8.70
CA SER A 241 2.83 17.79 7.26
C SER A 241 2.82 16.32 6.86
N ILE A 242 1.82 15.91 6.07
CA ILE A 242 1.78 14.57 5.48
C ILE A 242 3.03 14.41 4.61
N PRO A 243 3.85 13.37 4.81
CA PRO A 243 5.02 13.12 3.98
C PRO A 243 4.62 13.00 2.50
N GLU A 244 5.42 13.59 1.60
CA GLU A 244 5.11 13.65 0.17
C GLU A 244 4.86 12.26 -0.44
N ASN A 245 5.66 11.28 -0.04
CA ASN A 245 5.56 9.88 -0.46
C ASN A 245 4.28 9.16 0.02
N VAL A 246 3.56 9.71 1.01
CA VAL A 246 2.30 9.18 1.55
C VAL A 246 1.09 9.76 0.83
N THR A 247 1.30 10.33 -0.35
CA THR A 247 0.22 10.83 -1.20
C THR A 247 0.43 10.39 -2.64
N TYR A 248 -0.67 10.20 -3.36
CA TYR A 248 -0.64 10.26 -4.82
C TYR A 248 -0.85 11.74 -5.17
N ASN A 249 0.23 12.44 -5.54
CA ASN A 249 0.17 13.88 -5.82
C ASN A 249 -0.74 14.19 -7.01
N SER A 250 -1.41 15.35 -6.97
CA SER A 250 -2.07 15.91 -8.15
C SER A 250 -1.01 16.35 -9.17
N ILE A 251 -1.29 16.17 -10.46
CA ILE A 251 -0.37 16.36 -11.60
C ILE A 251 0.03 17.83 -11.84
N LYS A 252 -0.41 18.75 -10.96
CA LYS A 252 -0.39 20.19 -11.21
C LYS A 252 0.98 20.73 -11.64
N ASP A 253 2.09 20.11 -11.24
CA ASP A 253 3.41 20.72 -11.41
C ASP A 253 4.42 19.97 -12.33
N SER A 254 4.14 18.75 -12.83
CA SER A 254 5.19 17.93 -13.50
C SER A 254 4.99 17.61 -14.98
N LEU A 255 3.76 17.38 -15.48
CA LEU A 255 3.52 16.93 -16.86
C LEU A 255 2.91 17.99 -17.80
N GLY A 256 2.39 19.08 -17.24
CA GLY A 256 1.58 20.05 -17.98
C GLY A 256 0.27 19.40 -18.44
N LEU A 257 -0.70 19.29 -17.53
CA LEU A 257 -2.03 18.66 -17.69
C LEU A 257 -2.68 18.83 -19.08
N ASN A 258 -2.61 20.03 -19.67
CA ASN A 258 -3.16 20.33 -21.00
C ASN A 258 -2.58 19.46 -22.13
N LYS A 259 -1.40 18.87 -21.92
CA LYS A 259 -0.73 18.02 -22.92
C LYS A 259 -1.29 16.61 -22.95
N VAL A 260 -1.86 16.10 -21.85
CA VAL A 260 -2.35 14.71 -21.74
C VAL A 260 -3.87 14.58 -21.77
N VAL A 261 -4.62 15.62 -21.44
CA VAL A 261 -6.10 15.63 -21.53
C VAL A 261 -6.55 15.66 -23.00
N GLY A 262 -7.54 14.84 -23.36
CA GLY A 262 -8.15 14.80 -24.69
C GLY A 262 -8.44 13.39 -25.18
N ASN A 263 -8.82 13.28 -26.45
CA ASN A 263 -9.18 12.03 -27.11
C ASN A 263 -7.95 11.31 -27.69
N TYR A 264 -8.00 9.99 -27.69
CA TYR A 264 -6.94 9.11 -28.12
C TYR A 264 -7.50 7.99 -28.99
N GLU A 265 -6.83 7.70 -30.11
CA GLU A 265 -7.20 6.63 -31.04
C GLU A 265 -6.21 5.47 -30.96
N LEU A 266 -6.73 4.24 -30.95
CA LEU A 266 -5.94 3.03 -30.91
C LEU A 266 -5.08 2.90 -32.17
N LYS A 267 -3.77 2.69 -31.99
CA LYS A 267 -2.80 2.50 -33.08
C LYS A 267 -2.25 1.09 -33.14
N GLU A 268 -1.91 0.55 -31.98
CA GLU A 268 -1.30 -0.78 -31.88
C GLU A 268 -1.87 -1.52 -30.69
N THR A 269 -2.15 -2.80 -30.86
CA THR A 269 -2.54 -3.73 -29.80
C THR A 269 -2.14 -5.14 -30.20
N VAL A 270 -1.95 -5.99 -29.19
CA VAL A 270 -1.69 -7.43 -29.37
C VAL A 270 -2.96 -8.27 -29.29
N ASN A 271 -4.12 -7.67 -29.01
CA ASN A 271 -5.41 -8.35 -28.93
C ASN A 271 -6.59 -7.45 -29.32
N ASN A 272 -7.79 -8.02 -29.33
CA ASN A 272 -9.04 -7.34 -29.71
C ASN A 272 -9.86 -6.84 -28.51
N SER A 273 -9.25 -6.67 -27.33
CA SER A 273 -9.95 -6.32 -26.08
C SER A 273 -9.94 -4.84 -25.75
N TRP A 274 -9.38 -4.01 -26.63
CA TRP A 274 -9.21 -2.57 -26.41
C TRP A 274 -10.17 -1.79 -27.30
N ASP A 275 -10.73 -0.73 -26.73
CA ASP A 275 -11.60 0.18 -27.47
C ASP A 275 -10.84 0.92 -28.55
N LYS A 276 -11.56 1.31 -29.60
CA LYS A 276 -10.96 2.09 -30.69
C LYS A 276 -10.55 3.48 -30.24
N THR A 277 -11.29 4.04 -29.29
CA THR A 277 -11.12 5.40 -28.79
C THR A 277 -11.25 5.42 -27.28
N ILE A 278 -10.41 6.22 -26.64
CA ILE A 278 -10.49 6.52 -25.20
C ILE A 278 -10.31 8.02 -24.99
N GLU A 279 -10.78 8.52 -23.86
CA GLU A 279 -10.66 9.92 -23.47
C GLU A 279 -9.94 10.02 -22.12
N ILE A 280 -9.01 10.96 -22.03
CA ILE A 280 -8.41 11.37 -20.76
C ILE A 280 -9.04 12.69 -20.33
N LYS A 281 -9.79 12.66 -19.22
CA LYS A 281 -10.47 13.82 -18.64
C LYS A 281 -9.70 14.30 -17.40
N GLU A 282 -9.83 15.58 -17.10
CA GLU A 282 -9.36 16.17 -15.84
C GLU A 282 -10.55 16.69 -15.04
N VAL A 283 -10.64 16.28 -13.78
CA VAL A 283 -11.67 16.71 -12.84
C VAL A 283 -10.99 17.01 -11.51
N ASN A 284 -11.07 18.26 -11.03
CA ASN A 284 -10.56 18.71 -9.73
C ASN A 284 -9.06 18.43 -9.44
N GLY A 285 -8.23 18.36 -10.48
CA GLY A 285 -6.79 18.09 -10.44
C GLY A 285 -6.44 16.61 -10.56
N GLN A 286 -7.42 15.73 -10.78
CA GLN A 286 -7.24 14.29 -10.99
C GLN A 286 -7.56 13.92 -12.44
N LEU A 287 -6.83 12.93 -12.97
CA LEU A 287 -7.09 12.41 -14.30
C LEU A 287 -7.98 11.18 -14.24
N PHE A 288 -8.82 11.07 -15.26
CA PHE A 288 -9.73 9.95 -15.46
C PHE A 288 -9.53 9.41 -16.87
N LEU A 289 -9.41 8.09 -16.97
CA LEU A 289 -9.45 7.36 -18.23
C LEU A 289 -10.89 6.91 -18.45
N SER A 290 -11.48 7.35 -19.56
CA SER A 290 -12.85 7.09 -19.97
C SER A 290 -12.88 6.33 -21.29
N ASN A 291 -13.84 5.43 -21.44
CA ASN A 291 -14.17 4.76 -22.71
C ASN A 291 -15.71 4.72 -22.87
N GLU A 292 -16.20 4.23 -24.01
CA GLU A 292 -17.65 4.16 -24.27
C GLU A 292 -18.36 3.10 -23.40
N ASP A 293 -17.64 2.08 -22.93
CA ASP A 293 -18.22 0.87 -22.34
C ASP A 293 -18.13 0.76 -20.80
N PHE A 294 -17.38 1.63 -20.11
CA PHE A 294 -17.19 1.58 -18.64
C PHE A 294 -17.15 2.96 -17.97
N ASP A 295 -17.37 2.94 -16.65
CA ASP A 295 -17.24 4.12 -15.78
C ASP A 295 -15.82 4.71 -15.83
N ASP A 296 -15.75 6.04 -15.74
CA ASP A 296 -14.50 6.81 -15.68
C ASP A 296 -13.56 6.26 -14.58
N VAL A 297 -12.37 5.84 -14.99
CA VAL A 297 -11.35 5.25 -14.13
C VAL A 297 -10.36 6.32 -13.70
N GLU A 298 -10.37 6.68 -12.41
CA GLU A 298 -9.35 7.58 -11.86
C GLU A 298 -7.97 6.94 -11.95
N ILE A 299 -6.99 7.70 -12.48
CA ILE A 299 -5.60 7.29 -12.58
C ILE A 299 -4.74 8.14 -11.63
N LEU A 300 -3.97 7.44 -10.80
CA LEU A 300 -3.14 8.02 -9.76
C LEU A 300 -1.72 8.23 -10.30
N TRP A 301 -1.20 9.45 -10.15
CA TRP A 301 0.18 9.76 -10.56
C TRP A 301 1.18 8.99 -9.73
N TYR A 302 2.09 8.29 -10.38
CA TYR A 302 3.14 7.52 -9.71
C TYR A 302 4.50 8.19 -9.80
N ASP A 303 4.97 8.44 -11.02
CA ASP A 303 6.24 9.12 -11.28
C ASP A 303 6.28 9.62 -12.73
N ASN A 304 6.93 10.76 -12.99
CA ASN A 304 7.10 11.31 -14.34
C ASN A 304 5.80 11.26 -15.16
N SER A 305 5.77 10.48 -16.25
CA SER A 305 4.61 10.26 -17.13
C SER A 305 3.81 8.99 -16.85
N ILE A 306 4.04 8.39 -15.68
CA ILE A 306 3.53 7.07 -15.29
C ILE A 306 2.43 7.23 -14.25
N PHE A 307 1.36 6.49 -14.49
CA PHE A 307 0.16 6.47 -13.70
C PHE A 307 -0.28 5.03 -13.47
N VAL A 308 -1.01 4.83 -12.38
CA VAL A 308 -1.63 3.56 -12.05
C VAL A 308 -3.11 3.76 -11.81
N ASP A 309 -3.91 2.78 -12.22
CA ASP A 309 -5.35 2.80 -11.96
C ASP A 309 -5.66 2.83 -10.45
N LYS A 310 -6.64 3.61 -10.00
CA LYS A 310 -7.08 3.64 -8.59
C LYS A 310 -7.80 2.37 -8.14
N ARG A 311 -8.44 1.63 -9.05
CA ARG A 311 -9.16 0.38 -8.75
C ARG A 311 -8.20 -0.64 -8.14
N LYS A 312 -8.51 -1.08 -6.93
CA LYS A 312 -7.63 -1.94 -6.11
C LYS A 312 -7.23 -3.25 -6.80
N SER A 313 -8.12 -3.85 -7.57
CA SER A 313 -7.89 -5.16 -8.21
C SER A 313 -7.32 -5.08 -9.62
N SER A 314 -7.17 -3.88 -10.18
CA SER A 314 -6.72 -3.68 -11.56
C SER A 314 -5.20 -3.57 -11.63
N PRO A 315 -4.50 -4.32 -12.48
CA PRO A 315 -3.07 -4.10 -12.69
C PRO A 315 -2.78 -3.05 -13.78
N LEU A 316 -3.78 -2.28 -14.22
CA LEU A 316 -3.62 -1.33 -15.33
C LEU A 316 -2.53 -0.29 -15.02
N LEU A 317 -1.52 -0.29 -15.88
CA LEU A 317 -0.43 0.67 -15.93
C LEU A 317 -0.66 1.61 -17.11
N VAL A 318 -0.55 2.91 -16.85
CA VAL A 318 -0.87 3.98 -17.79
C VAL A 318 0.36 4.85 -17.95
N ILE A 319 0.92 4.93 -19.16
CA ILE A 319 2.16 5.69 -19.41
C ILE A 319 1.94 6.66 -20.57
N PHE A 320 2.08 7.95 -20.30
CA PHE A 320 2.04 8.99 -21.32
C PHE A 320 3.40 9.21 -21.95
N ASN A 321 3.39 9.63 -23.22
CA ASN A 321 4.57 10.01 -23.98
C ASN A 321 5.70 8.97 -23.92
N ARG A 322 5.33 7.67 -23.94
CA ARG A 322 6.27 6.58 -23.66
C ARG A 322 7.39 6.48 -24.69
N SER A 323 7.05 6.39 -25.98
CA SER A 323 8.04 6.35 -27.07
C SER A 323 8.07 7.66 -27.84
N LYS A 324 6.90 8.29 -28.02
CA LYS A 324 6.75 9.58 -28.70
C LYS A 324 5.75 10.47 -27.97
N LYS A 325 5.92 11.78 -28.14
CA LYS A 325 4.98 12.77 -27.60
C LYS A 325 3.59 12.57 -28.21
N GLY A 326 2.56 12.55 -27.36
CA GLY A 326 1.17 12.30 -27.76
C GLY A 326 0.76 10.84 -27.72
N GLU A 327 1.68 9.90 -27.47
CA GLU A 327 1.31 8.50 -27.26
C GLU A 327 0.81 8.26 -25.84
N LEU A 328 -0.16 7.35 -25.72
CA LEU A 328 -0.65 6.80 -24.47
C LEU A 328 -0.50 5.28 -24.53
N TYR A 329 0.34 4.74 -23.67
CA TYR A 329 0.56 3.32 -23.54
C TYR A 329 -0.23 2.78 -22.35
N LEU A 330 -1.07 1.79 -22.62
CA LEU A 330 -1.80 1.04 -21.60
C LEU A 330 -1.26 -0.38 -21.53
N SER A 331 -0.93 -0.83 -20.33
CA SER A 331 -0.49 -2.19 -20.06
C SER A 331 -1.43 -2.88 -19.09
N TRP A 332 -1.78 -4.11 -19.43
CA TRP A 332 -2.54 -5.00 -18.58
C TRP A 332 -1.97 -6.43 -18.67
N GLY A 333 -1.86 -7.14 -17.54
CA GLY A 333 -1.43 -8.55 -17.60
C GLY A 333 -0.01 -8.78 -18.13
N GLY A 334 0.28 -10.04 -18.49
CA GLY A 334 1.63 -10.46 -18.91
C GLY A 334 2.06 -10.00 -20.30
N ASN A 335 1.14 -9.87 -21.27
CA ASN A 335 1.44 -9.37 -22.62
C ASN A 335 0.38 -8.39 -23.15
N ILE A 336 -0.72 -8.15 -22.44
CA ILE A 336 -1.82 -7.34 -22.99
C ILE A 336 -1.40 -5.87 -22.92
N SER A 337 -1.45 -5.19 -24.06
CA SER A 337 -1.16 -3.76 -24.12
C SER A 337 -1.78 -3.13 -25.35
N ALA A 338 -1.93 -1.82 -25.27
CA ALA A 338 -2.34 -0.98 -26.36
C ALA A 338 -1.52 0.32 -26.36
N ILE A 339 -1.24 0.81 -27.57
CA ILE A 339 -0.70 2.13 -27.81
C ILE A 339 -1.78 2.93 -28.52
N TYR A 340 -2.13 4.06 -27.92
CA TYR A 340 -3.01 5.06 -28.49
C TYR A 340 -2.21 6.30 -28.86
N GLU A 341 -2.72 7.07 -29.82
CA GLU A 341 -2.19 8.37 -30.20
C GLU A 341 -3.25 9.44 -29.98
N LYS A 342 -2.83 10.55 -29.38
CA LYS A 342 -3.72 11.69 -29.13
C LYS A 342 -4.21 12.25 -30.46
N THR A 343 -5.52 12.40 -30.59
CA THR A 343 -6.09 13.06 -31.76
C THR A 343 -5.79 14.56 -31.72
N LYS A 344 -5.56 15.15 -32.89
CA LYS A 344 -5.47 16.61 -33.01
C LYS A 344 -6.89 17.15 -32.86
N GLY A 345 -7.19 17.71 -31.69
CA GLY A 345 -8.41 18.47 -31.46
C GLY A 345 -8.45 19.74 -32.29
#